data_AF-A0A1A0KY32-F1
#
_entry.id   AF-A0A1A0KY32-F1
#
_cell.length_a   1.000
_cell.length_b   1.000
_cell.length_c   1.000
_cell.angle_alpha   90.00
_cell.angle_beta   90.00
_cell.angle_gamma   90.00
#
_symmetry.space_group_name_H-M   'P 1'
#
loop_
_entity.id
_entity.type
_entity.pdbx_description
1 polymer ?
#
loop_
_entity_poly.entity_id
_entity_poly.type
_entity_poly.pdbx_seq_one_letter_code
_entity_poly.pdbx_strand_id
1 'polypeptide(L)'
;MTDDGNHEGYIEHVFADGVTGSGRSNGAPTATHRPDGTAIPYEDRQSRDWDEVIGFQAVCVGHRGRPCWRGPVWARVATPMEGLDDTAYFDPFGDRRVHAPNRAGLSESAEDLIMQAWDEHIAPFRGCYAVEVAAEAVAEAQQELTAAVRAAREQGASWEAIGQAAGMTRQSAHERWAKVINRG
;
A
#
# COMPACT_ATOMS: atom_id res chain seq x y z
N MET A 1 -0.99 9.03 -11.10
CA MET A 1 0.07 8.51 -10.21
C MET A 1 0.49 9.66 -9.29
N THR A 2 -0.24 9.81 -8.18
CA THR A 2 -0.05 10.87 -7.18
C THR A 2 0.51 10.23 -5.91
N ASP A 3 1.75 9.77 -6.05
CA ASP A 3 2.55 9.12 -5.02
C ASP A 3 2.75 10.06 -3.82
N ASP A 4 2.31 9.67 -2.62
CA ASP A 4 2.73 10.34 -1.37
C ASP A 4 4.13 9.88 -0.92
N GLY A 5 4.76 9.00 -1.71
CA GLY A 5 6.05 8.36 -1.50
C GLY A 5 5.92 6.93 -0.93
N ASN A 6 4.75 6.55 -0.41
CA ASN A 6 4.59 5.35 0.43
C ASN A 6 3.32 4.53 0.17
N HIS A 7 2.26 5.18 -0.29
CA HIS A 7 0.97 4.62 -0.60
C HIS A 7 0.74 4.72 -2.11
N GLU A 8 0.80 3.58 -2.79
CA GLU A 8 0.50 3.50 -4.21
C GLU A 8 -0.95 3.06 -4.41
N GLY A 9 -1.68 3.81 -5.23
CA GLY A 9 -3.07 3.54 -5.57
C GLY A 9 -3.21 2.95 -6.97
N TYR A 10 -4.03 1.91 -7.12
CA TYR A 10 -4.45 1.39 -8.41
C TYR A 10 -5.87 0.83 -8.35
N ILE A 11 -6.47 0.59 -9.52
CA ILE A 11 -7.80 -0.02 -9.63
C ILE A 11 -7.65 -1.53 -9.86
N GLU A 12 -8.39 -2.31 -9.09
CA GLU A 12 -8.60 -3.73 -9.33
C GLU A 12 -9.94 -3.99 -10.03
N HIS A 13 -9.93 -4.93 -10.97
CA HIS A 13 -11.10 -5.66 -11.43
C HIS A 13 -11.58 -6.60 -10.32
N VAL A 14 -12.89 -6.66 -10.11
CA VAL A 14 -13.55 -7.59 -9.20
C VAL A 14 -14.31 -8.61 -10.03
N PHE A 15 -14.00 -9.90 -9.86
CA PHE A 15 -14.63 -10.99 -10.58
C PHE A 15 -15.80 -11.59 -9.77
N ALA A 16 -16.76 -12.23 -10.45
CA ALA A 16 -17.95 -12.81 -9.83
C ALA A 16 -17.66 -13.89 -8.77
N ASP A 17 -16.51 -14.56 -8.87
CA ASP A 17 -16.03 -15.59 -7.93
C ASP A 17 -15.27 -14.98 -6.72
N GLY A 18 -15.19 -13.66 -6.62
CA GLY A 18 -14.50 -12.94 -5.55
C GLY A 18 -12.99 -12.81 -5.76
N VAL A 19 -12.43 -13.38 -6.84
CA VAL A 19 -11.06 -13.10 -7.27
C VAL A 19 -10.95 -11.62 -7.63
N THR A 20 -9.78 -11.01 -7.40
CA THR A 20 -9.49 -9.67 -7.90
C THR A 20 -8.26 -9.66 -8.80
N GLY A 21 -8.17 -8.63 -9.62
CA GLY A 21 -7.19 -8.57 -10.70
C GLY A 21 -6.73 -7.17 -11.01
N SER A 22 -5.45 -6.98 -11.30
CA SER A 22 -4.93 -5.71 -11.80
C SER A 22 -4.17 -5.91 -13.11
N GLY A 23 -4.13 -4.86 -13.92
CA GLY A 23 -3.50 -4.88 -15.24
C GLY A 23 -4.29 -5.65 -16.30
N ARG A 24 -3.73 -5.69 -17.52
CA ARG A 24 -4.31 -6.39 -18.67
C ARG A 24 -3.23 -7.21 -19.37
N SER A 25 -3.54 -8.44 -19.75
CA SER A 25 -2.71 -9.30 -20.61
C SER A 25 -3.42 -9.49 -21.94
N ASN A 26 -2.81 -9.03 -23.04
CA ASN A 26 -3.44 -9.00 -24.37
C ASN A 26 -4.83 -8.34 -24.40
N GLY A 27 -5.04 -7.30 -23.58
CA GLY A 27 -6.31 -6.58 -23.48
C GLY A 27 -7.38 -7.23 -22.58
N ALA A 28 -7.10 -8.42 -22.03
CA ALA A 28 -7.97 -9.12 -21.09
C ALA A 28 -7.59 -8.81 -19.64
N PRO A 29 -8.56 -8.68 -18.71
CA PRO A 29 -8.27 -8.49 -17.29
C PRO A 29 -7.56 -9.72 -16.72
N THR A 30 -6.56 -9.51 -15.86
CA THR A 30 -5.75 -10.60 -15.29
C THR A 30 -6.09 -10.81 -13.82
N ALA A 31 -6.41 -12.03 -13.42
CA ALA A 31 -6.56 -12.41 -12.01
C ALA A 31 -5.20 -12.37 -11.29
N THR A 32 -5.11 -11.61 -10.20
CA THR A 32 -3.86 -11.40 -9.44
C THR A 32 -3.98 -11.74 -7.96
N HIS A 33 -5.19 -11.75 -7.40
CA HIS A 33 -5.44 -12.09 -6.00
C HIS A 33 -6.62 -13.04 -5.83
N ARG A 34 -6.51 -14.00 -4.91
CA ARG A 34 -7.61 -14.88 -4.50
C ARG A 34 -8.64 -14.12 -3.66
N PRO A 35 -9.84 -14.69 -3.41
CA PRO A 35 -10.86 -14.04 -2.58
C PRO A 35 -10.43 -13.70 -1.15
N ASP A 36 -9.45 -14.42 -0.61
CA ASP A 36 -8.85 -14.13 0.71
C ASP A 36 -7.78 -13.02 0.66
N GLY A 37 -7.56 -12.41 -0.51
CA GLY A 37 -6.57 -11.37 -0.75
C GLY A 37 -5.15 -11.87 -0.95
N THR A 38 -4.91 -13.19 -0.95
CA THR A 38 -3.58 -13.75 -1.21
C THR A 38 -3.19 -13.56 -2.68
N ALA A 39 -1.94 -13.14 -2.92
CA ALA A 39 -1.42 -12.99 -4.26
C ALA A 39 -1.34 -14.34 -4.99
N ILE A 40 -1.70 -14.32 -6.28
CA ILE A 40 -1.54 -15.43 -7.20
C ILE A 40 -0.12 -15.34 -7.80
N PRO A 41 0.70 -16.42 -7.70
CA PRO A 41 2.01 -16.50 -8.34
C PRO A 41 1.91 -16.16 -9.83
N TYR A 42 2.95 -15.54 -10.39
CA TYR A 42 2.88 -15.00 -11.75
C TYR A 42 2.53 -16.08 -12.79
N GLU A 43 3.12 -17.26 -12.65
CA GLU A 43 2.88 -18.45 -13.48
C GLU A 43 1.45 -19.01 -13.39
N ASP A 44 0.75 -18.72 -12.30
CA ASP A 44 -0.63 -19.18 -12.05
C ASP A 44 -1.68 -18.12 -12.42
N ARG A 45 -1.26 -16.92 -12.82
CA ARG A 45 -2.18 -15.84 -13.19
C ARG A 45 -2.91 -16.18 -14.48
N GLN A 46 -4.21 -15.91 -14.48
CA GLN A 46 -5.08 -16.21 -15.61
C GLN A 46 -5.65 -14.91 -16.17
N SER A 47 -5.57 -14.74 -17.49
CA SER A 47 -6.44 -13.80 -18.19
C SER A 47 -7.87 -14.31 -18.10
N ARG A 48 -8.79 -13.41 -17.79
CA ARG A 48 -10.22 -13.68 -17.63
C ARG A 48 -11.01 -12.93 -18.69
N ASP A 49 -12.26 -13.33 -18.92
CA ASP A 49 -13.13 -12.58 -19.81
C ASP A 49 -13.58 -11.28 -19.14
N TRP A 50 -13.81 -10.24 -19.94
CA TRP A 50 -14.43 -9.02 -19.44
C TRP A 50 -15.82 -9.29 -18.88
N ASP A 51 -16.59 -10.23 -19.44
CA ASP A 51 -17.91 -10.60 -18.94
C ASP A 51 -17.89 -11.18 -17.51
N GLU A 52 -16.72 -11.63 -17.02
CA GLU A 52 -16.55 -12.11 -15.65
C GLU A 52 -16.32 -10.97 -14.63
N VAL A 53 -15.98 -9.76 -15.12
CA VAL A 53 -15.78 -8.58 -14.28
C VAL A 53 -17.13 -8.00 -13.88
N ILE A 54 -17.43 -8.02 -12.59
CA ILE A 54 -18.67 -7.49 -12.00
C ILE A 54 -18.50 -6.10 -11.41
N GLY A 55 -17.26 -5.62 -11.28
CA GLY A 55 -17.00 -4.30 -10.73
C GLY A 55 -15.53 -3.96 -10.64
N PHE A 56 -15.28 -2.82 -10.01
CA PHE A 56 -13.96 -2.23 -9.85
C PHE A 56 -13.81 -1.65 -8.46
N GLN A 57 -12.60 -1.60 -7.93
CA GLN A 57 -12.33 -0.93 -6.64
C GLN A 57 -10.94 -0.31 -6.66
N ALA A 58 -10.77 0.82 -5.99
CA ALA A 58 -9.45 1.32 -5.70
C ALA A 58 -8.80 0.49 -4.59
N VAL A 59 -7.50 0.26 -4.72
CA VAL A 59 -6.67 -0.45 -3.76
C VAL A 59 -5.47 0.40 -3.45
N CYS A 60 -5.11 0.46 -2.17
CA CYS A 60 -3.87 1.06 -1.72
C CYS A 60 -2.88 -0.02 -1.29
N VAL A 61 -1.66 0.08 -1.78
CA VAL A 61 -0.51 -0.69 -1.32
C VAL A 61 0.41 0.24 -0.53
N GLY A 62 0.74 -0.14 0.70
CA GLY A 62 1.67 0.63 1.54
C GLY A 62 3.13 0.18 1.38
N HIS A 63 4.02 0.76 2.19
CA HIS A 63 5.49 0.58 2.20
C HIS A 63 6.03 -0.84 1.99
N ARG A 64 5.29 -1.88 2.41
CA ARG A 64 5.73 -3.29 2.32
C ARG A 64 5.26 -4.02 1.06
N GLY A 65 4.77 -3.29 0.06
CA GLY A 65 4.22 -3.89 -1.16
C GLY A 65 2.96 -4.73 -0.91
N ARG A 66 2.31 -4.54 0.24
CA ARG A 66 1.08 -5.26 0.63
C ARG A 66 -0.11 -4.31 0.59
N PRO A 67 -1.29 -4.78 0.13
CA PRO A 67 -2.52 -4.02 0.24
C PRO A 67 -2.78 -3.61 1.69
N CYS A 68 -2.84 -2.31 1.95
CA CYS A 68 -3.15 -1.75 3.28
C CYS A 68 -4.60 -1.26 3.37
N TRP A 69 -5.26 -1.05 2.23
CA TRP A 69 -6.65 -0.63 2.16
C TRP A 69 -7.28 -1.02 0.82
N ARG A 70 -8.59 -1.29 0.85
CA ARG A 70 -9.43 -1.49 -0.33
C ARG A 70 -10.65 -0.59 -0.19
N GLY A 71 -10.92 0.16 -1.24
CA GLY A 71 -12.07 1.03 -1.33
C GLY A 71 -13.37 0.28 -1.57
N PRO A 72 -14.48 1.01 -1.67
CA PRO A 72 -15.76 0.42 -2.02
C PRO A 72 -15.73 -0.15 -3.45
N VAL A 73 -16.50 -1.23 -3.65
CA VAL A 73 -16.71 -1.81 -4.98
C VAL A 73 -17.71 -0.96 -5.77
N TRP A 74 -17.33 -0.64 -6.99
CA TRP A 74 -18.11 0.02 -8.04
C TRP A 74 -18.65 -1.04 -8.99
N ALA A 75 -19.97 -1.24 -9.00
CA ALA A 75 -20.61 -2.25 -9.83
C ALA A 75 -20.49 -1.88 -11.31
N ARG A 76 -20.03 -2.83 -12.13
CA ARG A 76 -19.87 -2.64 -13.56
C ARG A 76 -21.22 -2.67 -14.27
N VAL A 77 -21.40 -1.74 -15.19
CA VAL A 77 -22.51 -1.67 -16.13
C VAL A 77 -21.94 -1.79 -17.55
N ALA A 78 -22.28 -2.85 -18.28
CA ALA A 78 -21.67 -3.17 -19.56
C ALA A 78 -22.28 -2.43 -20.77
N THR A 79 -23.54 -2.02 -20.66
CA THR A 79 -24.24 -1.21 -21.68
C THR A 79 -24.54 0.17 -21.11
N PRO A 80 -24.32 1.25 -21.86
CA PRO A 80 -24.71 2.58 -21.40
C PRO A 80 -26.24 2.59 -21.22
N MET A 81 -26.73 3.35 -20.23
CA MET A 81 -28.17 3.48 -20.03
C MET A 81 -28.76 4.36 -21.14
N GLU A 82 -29.97 4.04 -21.62
CA GLU A 82 -30.63 4.81 -22.68
C GLU A 82 -30.66 6.32 -22.35
N GLY A 83 -30.14 7.15 -23.26
CA GLY A 83 -30.17 8.62 -23.16
C GLY A 83 -28.92 9.28 -22.57
N LEU A 84 -27.87 8.51 -22.26
CA LEU A 84 -26.56 9.04 -21.86
C LEU A 84 -25.51 8.75 -22.94
N ASP A 85 -24.55 9.65 -23.12
CA ASP A 85 -23.45 9.41 -24.07
C ASP A 85 -22.46 8.35 -23.51
N ASP A 86 -21.64 7.75 -24.37
CA ASP A 86 -20.69 6.68 -24.01
C ASP A 86 -19.59 7.13 -23.03
N THR A 87 -19.47 8.42 -22.74
CA THR A 87 -18.54 9.03 -21.78
C THR A 87 -19.18 9.31 -20.42
N ALA A 88 -20.49 9.13 -20.30
CA ALA A 88 -21.24 9.39 -19.07
C ALA A 88 -20.91 8.38 -17.97
N TYR A 89 -19.99 8.78 -17.12
CA TYR A 89 -19.81 8.27 -15.78
C TYR A 89 -21.16 8.30 -15.00
N PHE A 90 -21.45 7.23 -14.26
CA PHE A 90 -22.72 7.09 -13.53
C PHE A 90 -22.48 7.00 -12.03
N ASP A 91 -22.61 8.08 -11.28
CA ASP A 91 -23.11 7.95 -9.89
C ASP A 91 -24.04 9.10 -9.49
N PRO A 92 -25.07 9.42 -10.28
CA PRO A 92 -25.99 10.51 -9.94
C PRO A 92 -26.77 10.25 -8.63
N PHE A 93 -26.74 9.02 -8.09
CA PHE A 93 -27.52 8.61 -6.92
C PHE A 93 -26.70 8.08 -5.73
N GLY A 94 -25.37 7.98 -5.85
CA GLY A 94 -24.53 7.37 -4.79
C GLY A 94 -24.57 5.83 -4.76
N ASP A 95 -25.08 5.19 -5.82
CA ASP A 95 -25.26 3.75 -5.96
C ASP A 95 -23.98 3.01 -6.41
N ARG A 96 -22.88 3.74 -6.64
CA ARG A 96 -21.57 3.18 -7.01
C ARG A 96 -21.62 2.24 -8.21
N ARG A 97 -22.12 2.74 -9.34
CA ARG A 97 -22.10 1.99 -10.61
C ARG A 97 -21.14 2.65 -11.58
N VAL A 98 -20.66 1.93 -12.58
CA VAL A 98 -19.74 2.53 -13.54
C VAL A 98 -19.90 1.86 -14.89
N HIS A 99 -20.05 2.68 -15.94
CA HIS A 99 -20.09 2.16 -17.30
C HIS A 99 -18.68 1.72 -17.71
N ALA A 100 -18.55 0.45 -18.09
CA ALA A 100 -17.29 -0.11 -18.59
C ALA A 100 -17.60 -1.11 -19.72
N PRO A 101 -17.60 -0.65 -20.98
CA PRO A 101 -18.00 -1.48 -22.11
C PRO A 101 -16.98 -2.60 -22.35
N ASN A 102 -17.45 -3.69 -22.96
CA ASN A 102 -16.63 -4.86 -23.25
C ASN A 102 -15.39 -4.46 -24.08
N ARG A 103 -14.20 -4.87 -23.62
CA ARG A 103 -12.86 -4.67 -24.23
C ARG A 103 -12.20 -3.29 -24.12
N ALA A 104 -12.94 -2.21 -23.81
CA ALA A 104 -12.33 -0.90 -23.58
C ALA A 104 -11.87 -0.73 -22.12
N GLY A 105 -12.59 -1.38 -21.19
CA GLY A 105 -12.40 -1.19 -19.75
C GLY A 105 -13.03 0.11 -19.25
N LEU A 106 -12.44 0.72 -18.22
CA LEU A 106 -12.89 2.00 -17.67
C LEU A 106 -12.48 3.17 -18.58
N SER A 107 -13.31 4.20 -18.64
CA SER A 107 -12.92 5.51 -19.15
C SER A 107 -12.08 6.27 -18.11
N GLU A 108 -11.31 7.27 -18.52
CA GLU A 108 -10.50 8.08 -17.59
C GLU A 108 -11.36 8.71 -16.48
N SER A 109 -12.52 9.27 -16.80
CA SER A 109 -13.41 9.86 -15.79
C SER A 109 -13.97 8.83 -14.79
N ALA A 110 -14.16 7.59 -15.23
CA ALA A 110 -14.55 6.49 -14.36
C ALA A 110 -13.39 6.05 -13.46
N GLU A 111 -12.16 6.00 -13.99
CA GLU A 111 -10.96 5.75 -13.20
C GLU A 111 -10.75 6.84 -12.14
N ASP A 112 -10.80 8.11 -12.53
CA ASP A 112 -10.63 9.27 -11.65
C ASP A 112 -11.58 9.20 -10.45
N LEU A 113 -12.85 8.86 -10.71
CA LEU A 113 -13.79 8.81 -9.62
C LEU A 113 -13.58 7.60 -8.70
N ILE A 114 -13.30 6.42 -9.23
CA ILE A 114 -12.94 5.27 -8.38
C ILE A 114 -11.72 5.63 -7.52
N MET A 115 -10.74 6.33 -8.10
CA MET A 115 -9.54 6.80 -7.42
C MET A 115 -9.78 7.94 -6.43
N GLN A 116 -10.91 8.66 -6.49
CA GLN A 116 -11.28 9.65 -5.48
C GLN A 116 -11.37 9.03 -4.07
N ALA A 117 -11.91 7.81 -3.96
CA ALA A 117 -11.97 7.10 -2.69
C ALA A 117 -10.56 6.79 -2.14
N TRP A 118 -9.60 6.51 -3.03
CA TRP A 118 -8.21 6.34 -2.65
C TRP A 118 -7.57 7.66 -2.23
N ASP A 119 -7.82 8.75 -2.95
CA ASP A 119 -7.34 10.08 -2.59
C ASP A 119 -7.82 10.51 -1.20
N GLU A 120 -9.09 10.25 -0.88
CA GLU A 120 -9.67 10.46 0.46
C GLU A 120 -9.02 9.57 1.51
N HIS A 121 -8.73 8.31 1.17
CA HIS A 121 -8.03 7.38 2.05
C HIS A 121 -6.60 7.83 2.39
N ILE A 122 -5.84 8.32 1.40
CA ILE A 122 -4.45 8.75 1.62
C ILE A 122 -4.34 10.17 2.16
N ALA A 123 -5.40 10.98 2.08
CA ALA A 123 -5.37 12.38 2.51
C ALA A 123 -4.79 12.61 3.93
N PRO A 124 -5.07 11.77 4.95
CA PRO A 124 -4.46 11.90 6.28
C PRO A 124 -2.96 11.55 6.33
N PHE A 125 -2.46 10.77 5.37
CA PHE A 125 -1.08 10.27 5.31
C PHE A 125 -0.21 11.07 4.33
N ARG A 126 -0.82 11.92 3.50
CA ARG A 126 -0.07 12.82 2.59
C ARG A 126 0.95 13.64 3.37
N GLY A 127 2.22 13.48 2.99
CA GLY A 127 3.35 14.17 3.64
C GLY A 127 3.94 13.44 4.85
N CYS A 128 3.41 12.29 5.25
CA CYS A 128 4.00 11.45 6.31
C CYS A 128 5.22 10.67 5.84
N TYR A 129 5.42 10.45 4.55
CA TYR A 129 6.52 9.65 4.02
C TYR A 129 7.90 10.11 4.53
N ALA A 130 8.18 11.42 4.51
CA ALA A 130 9.45 11.95 5.02
C ALA A 130 9.65 11.68 6.52
N VAL A 131 8.56 11.63 7.30
CA VAL A 131 8.59 11.29 8.73
C VAL A 131 8.90 9.81 8.91
N GLU A 132 8.28 8.94 8.13
CA GLU A 132 8.51 7.50 8.18
C GLU A 132 9.94 7.13 7.82
N VAL A 133 10.46 7.68 6.72
CA VAL A 133 11.86 7.50 6.30
C VAL A 133 12.82 7.97 7.39
N ALA A 134 12.56 9.14 8.00
CA ALA A 134 13.39 9.64 9.09
C ALA A 134 13.30 8.75 10.34
N ALA A 135 12.12 8.22 10.66
CA ALA A 135 11.93 7.33 11.79
C ALA A 135 12.66 5.99 11.60
N GLU A 136 12.66 5.44 10.39
CA GLU A 136 13.42 4.22 10.05
C GLU A 136 14.93 4.47 10.19
N ALA A 137 15.44 5.55 9.61
CA ALA A 137 16.85 5.92 9.76
C ALA A 137 17.27 6.12 11.22
N VAL A 138 16.40 6.71 12.06
CA VAL A 138 16.63 6.82 13.50
C VAL A 138 16.66 5.45 14.18
N ALA A 139 15.75 4.54 13.82
CA ALA A 139 15.70 3.20 14.38
C ALA A 139 16.97 2.40 14.03
N GLU A 140 17.42 2.46 12.77
CA GLU A 140 18.66 1.84 12.32
C GLU A 140 19.87 2.39 13.07
N ALA A 141 20.02 3.72 13.11
CA ALA A 141 21.12 4.36 13.85
C ALA A 141 21.12 4.01 15.35
N GLN A 142 19.94 3.84 15.96
CA GLN A 142 19.83 3.38 17.35
C GLN A 142 20.27 1.92 17.54
N GLN A 143 19.98 1.05 16.58
CA GLN A 143 20.44 -0.33 16.58
C GLN A 143 21.96 -0.39 16.41
N GLU A 144 22.52 0.34 15.46
CA GLU A 144 23.97 0.46 15.25
C GLU A 144 24.68 0.99 16.49
N LEU A 145 24.16 2.06 17.11
CA LEU A 145 24.71 2.59 18.35
C LEU A 145 24.69 1.56 19.47
N THR A 146 23.62 0.77 19.58
CA THR A 146 23.52 -0.31 20.57
C THR A 146 24.52 -1.42 20.31
N ALA A 147 24.75 -1.79 19.05
CA ALA A 147 25.77 -2.76 18.66
C ALA A 147 27.19 -2.25 18.97
N ALA A 148 27.48 -0.98 18.66
CA ALA A 148 28.76 -0.34 18.98
C ALA A 148 29.02 -0.30 20.49
N VAL A 149 28.01 0.01 21.30
CA VAL A 149 28.10 -0.04 22.77
C VAL A 149 28.38 -1.46 23.27
N ARG A 150 27.73 -2.48 22.71
CA ARG A 150 28.01 -3.89 23.03
C ARG A 150 29.47 -4.24 22.74
N ALA A 151 29.95 -3.94 21.53
CA ALA A 151 31.33 -4.21 21.13
C ALA A 151 32.35 -3.47 22.01
N ALA A 152 32.07 -2.21 22.39
CA ALA A 152 32.93 -1.46 23.30
C ALA A 152 32.96 -2.08 24.71
N ARG A 153 31.82 -2.58 25.20
CA ARG A 153 31.74 -3.28 26.49
C ARG A 153 32.51 -4.60 26.48
N GLU A 154 32.44 -5.37 25.39
CA GLU A 154 33.23 -6.60 25.20
C GLU A 154 34.74 -6.32 25.19
N GLN A 155 35.16 -5.15 24.68
CA GLN A 155 36.54 -4.67 24.74
C GLN A 155 36.94 -4.07 26.12
N GLY A 156 36.03 -4.07 27.09
CA GLY A 156 36.30 -3.60 28.46
C GLY A 156 36.10 -2.11 28.70
N ALA A 157 35.56 -1.34 27.73
CA ALA A 157 35.30 0.09 27.92
C ALA A 157 34.35 0.34 29.10
N SER A 158 34.67 1.31 29.96
CA SER A 158 33.82 1.64 31.11
C SER A 158 32.53 2.36 30.66
N TRP A 159 31.50 2.32 31.50
CA TRP A 159 30.27 3.09 31.26
C TRP A 159 30.51 4.61 31.23
N GLU A 160 31.58 5.09 31.86
CA GLU A 160 31.96 6.49 31.82
C GLU A 160 32.52 6.87 30.45
N ALA A 161 33.44 6.05 29.91
CA ALA A 161 33.98 6.25 28.57
C ALA A 161 32.90 6.18 27.50
N ILE A 162 31.98 5.20 27.60
CA ILE A 162 30.83 5.07 26.70
C ILE A 162 29.89 6.27 26.83
N GLY A 163 29.61 6.72 28.05
CA GLY A 163 28.81 7.92 28.29
C GLY A 163 29.41 9.15 27.61
N GLN A 164 30.70 9.40 27.82
CA GLN A 164 31.40 10.52 27.16
C GLN A 164 31.35 10.43 25.64
N ALA A 165 31.62 9.25 25.06
CA ALA A 165 31.58 9.05 23.61
C ALA A 165 30.17 9.28 23.03
N ALA A 166 29.11 8.95 23.78
CA ALA A 166 27.72 9.15 23.38
C ALA A 166 27.15 10.52 23.79
N GLY A 167 27.96 11.41 24.36
CA GLY A 167 27.53 12.75 24.79
C GLY A 167 26.55 12.75 25.98
N MET A 168 26.65 11.77 26.89
CA MET A 168 25.77 11.65 28.05
C MET A 168 26.51 11.25 29.34
N THR A 169 25.81 11.27 30.47
CA THR A 169 26.41 10.86 31.74
C THR A 169 26.63 9.34 31.80
N ARG A 170 27.58 8.91 32.64
CA ARG A 170 27.80 7.49 32.97
C ARG A 170 26.51 6.78 33.39
N GLN A 171 25.71 7.43 34.24
CA GLN A 171 24.47 6.87 34.77
C GLN A 171 23.45 6.67 33.66
N SER A 172 23.25 7.67 32.79
CA SER A 172 22.33 7.58 31.65
C SER A 172 22.75 6.47 30.67
N ALA A 173 24.05 6.32 30.42
CA ALA A 173 24.56 5.24 29.57
C ALA A 173 24.30 3.85 30.19
N HIS A 174 24.61 3.68 31.48
CA HIS A 174 24.36 2.42 32.18
C HIS A 174 22.87 2.07 32.18
N GLU A 175 21.99 3.00 32.55
CA GLU A 175 20.54 2.78 32.59
C GLU A 175 19.98 2.38 31.23
N ARG A 176 20.44 3.04 30.16
CA ARG A 176 19.98 2.79 28.79
C ARG A 176 20.41 1.42 28.27
N TRP A 177 21.68 1.05 28.43
CA TRP A 177 22.25 -0.09 27.70
C TRP A 177 22.51 -1.34 28.55
N ALA A 178 22.75 -1.23 29.86
CA ALA A 178 23.17 -2.38 30.66
C ALA A 178 22.18 -3.56 30.60
N LYS A 179 20.87 -3.27 30.59
CA LYS A 179 19.83 -4.32 30.47
C LYS A 179 19.69 -4.86 29.05
N VAL A 180 19.93 -4.02 28.05
CA VAL A 180 19.75 -4.35 26.63
C VAL A 180 20.86 -5.27 26.15
N ILE A 181 22.10 -4.99 26.52
CA ILE A 181 23.26 -5.78 26.06
C ILE A 181 23.44 -7.08 26.85
N ASN A 182 22.98 -7.15 28.10
CA ASN A 182 23.07 -8.35 28.93
C ASN A 182 21.97 -9.40 28.61
N ARG A 183 21.03 -9.09 27.72
CA ARG A 183 19.95 -9.98 27.27
C ARG A 183 20.25 -10.66 25.92
N GLY A 184 21.50 -10.58 25.46
CA GLY A 184 21.99 -11.22 24.23
C GLY A 184 22.62 -12.58 24.50
#